data_AF-A0A060WYC8-F1
#
_entry.id   AF-A0A060WYC8-F1
#
_cell.length_a   1.000
_cell.length_b   1.000
_cell.length_c   1.000
_cell.angle_alpha   90.00
_cell.angle_beta   90.00
_cell.angle_gamma   90.00
#
_symmetry.space_group_name_H-M   'P 1'
#
loop_
_entity.id
_entity.type
_entity.pdbx_description
1 polymer ?
#
loop_
_entity_poly.entity_id
_entity_poly.type
_entity_poly.pdbx_seq_one_letter_code
_entity_poly.pdbx_strand_id
1 'polypeptide(L)'
;MDESEVERNVVDLTVTCQGSLPTEVCTVVSDADCFMPIHTMCNTVAPSNECQLVLRHFFNDSGIFCINVSMTNDVSLAVTSAKYSMTVDDSKPTFL
;
A
#
# COMPACT_ATOMS: atom_id res chain seq x y z
N MET A 1 -13.19 9.14 -22.10
CA MET A 1 -12.10 9.70 -21.28
C MET A 1 -11.26 8.49 -20.91
N ASP A 2 -10.00 8.51 -21.29
CA ASP A 2 -9.15 7.32 -21.46
C ASP A 2 -8.73 6.73 -20.10
N GLU A 3 -9.31 5.58 -19.74
CA GLU A 3 -9.03 4.82 -18.50
C GLU A 3 -7.95 3.73 -18.74
N SER A 4 -6.98 3.93 -19.64
CA SER A 4 -6.03 2.87 -20.04
C SER A 4 -4.55 3.06 -19.64
N GLU A 5 -4.23 4.08 -18.84
CA GLU A 5 -2.85 4.33 -18.39
C GLU A 5 -2.58 4.16 -16.89
N VAL A 6 -3.59 4.09 -16.02
CA VAL A 6 -3.41 4.12 -14.55
C VAL A 6 -3.38 2.72 -13.90
N GLU A 7 -3.77 1.67 -14.62
CA GLU A 7 -3.74 0.29 -14.07
C GLU A 7 -2.38 -0.40 -14.15
N ARG A 8 -1.37 0.20 -14.78
CA ARG A 8 -0.15 -0.55 -15.14
C ARG A 8 0.80 -0.86 -13.98
N ASN A 9 0.62 -0.29 -12.78
CA ASN A 9 1.57 -0.42 -11.68
C ASN A 9 0.90 -0.44 -10.29
N VAL A 10 -0.04 -1.36 -10.13
CA VAL A 10 -0.82 -1.49 -8.90
C VAL A 10 -0.28 -2.61 -8.02
N VAL A 11 -0.09 -2.34 -6.74
CA VAL A 11 0.17 -3.36 -5.71
C VAL A 11 -1.03 -3.39 -4.77
N ASP A 12 -1.67 -4.54 -4.71
CA ASP A 12 -2.70 -4.84 -3.71
C ASP A 12 -2.05 -5.58 -2.53
N LEU A 13 -2.00 -4.93 -1.37
CA LEU A 13 -1.50 -5.50 -0.12
C LEU A 13 -2.68 -5.96 0.73
N THR A 14 -2.83 -7.27 0.88
CA THR A 14 -3.80 -7.85 1.81
C THR A 14 -3.20 -7.92 3.21
N VAL A 15 -3.83 -7.25 4.15
CA VAL A 15 -3.45 -7.27 5.56
C VAL A 15 -4.55 -7.93 6.38
N THR A 16 -4.17 -8.90 7.20
CA THR A 16 -5.06 -9.56 8.15
C THR A 16 -4.67 -9.16 9.56
N CYS A 17 -5.66 -9.03 10.45
CA CYS A 17 -5.39 -8.81 11.87
C CYS A 17 -5.91 -9.96 12.73
N GLN A 18 -5.24 -10.20 13.86
CA GLN A 18 -5.66 -11.14 14.88
C GLN A 18 -5.84 -10.39 16.20
N GLY A 19 -6.97 -10.61 16.87
CA GLY A 19 -7.29 -9.97 18.13
C GLY A 19 -8.27 -8.81 17.96
N SER A 20 -7.89 -7.63 18.43
CA SER A 20 -8.74 -6.43 18.36
C SER A 20 -8.90 -5.93 16.93
N LEU A 21 -10.11 -5.45 16.61
CA LEU A 21 -10.41 -4.90 15.29
C LEU A 21 -9.96 -3.44 15.20
N PRO A 22 -9.26 -3.03 14.13
CA PRO A 22 -8.86 -1.64 13.96
C PRO A 22 -10.04 -0.75 13.56
N THR A 23 -9.93 0.53 13.90
CA THR A 23 -10.82 1.60 13.44
C THR A 23 -10.11 2.56 12.49
N GLU A 24 -8.78 2.50 12.43
CA GLU A 24 -7.95 3.27 11.52
C GLU A 24 -6.78 2.42 10.99
N VAL A 25 -6.46 2.61 9.72
CA VAL A 25 -5.26 2.07 9.08
C VAL A 25 -4.44 3.20 8.48
N CYS A 26 -3.14 3.21 8.74
CA CYS A 26 -2.20 4.12 8.12
C CYS A 26 -1.14 3.34 7.37
N THR A 27 -0.77 3.82 6.19
CA THR A 27 0.31 3.27 5.39
C THR A 27 1.35 4.34 5.12
N VAL A 28 2.61 4.02 5.38
CA VAL A 28 3.78 4.84 5.06
C VAL A 28 4.60 4.10 4.00
N VAL A 29 4.76 4.72 2.83
CA VAL A 29 5.66 4.26 1.78
C VAL A 29 6.95 5.07 1.88
N SER A 30 8.08 4.38 1.93
CA SER A 30 9.42 4.96 2.07
C SER A 30 10.34 4.54 0.92
N ASP A 31 11.47 5.22 0.82
CA ASP A 31 12.54 4.93 -0.12
C ASP A 31 13.16 3.54 0.03
N ALA A 32 14.10 3.21 -0.86
CA ALA A 32 14.75 1.90 -0.93
C ALA A 32 15.52 1.52 0.35
N ASP A 33 15.97 2.52 1.11
CA ASP A 33 16.67 2.34 2.38
C ASP A 33 15.71 2.33 3.60
N CYS A 34 14.41 2.52 3.35
CA CYS A 34 13.35 2.63 4.35
C CYS A 34 13.57 3.78 5.36
N PHE A 35 14.29 4.84 4.99
CA PHE A 35 14.59 5.96 5.89
C PHE A 35 13.74 7.19 5.62
N MET A 36 13.51 7.52 4.35
CA MET A 36 12.74 8.71 3.99
C MET A 36 11.33 8.33 3.57
N PRO A 37 10.29 8.83 4.28
CA PRO A 37 8.91 8.62 3.86
C PRO A 37 8.63 9.43 2.59
N ILE A 38 8.16 8.76 1.55
CA ILE A 38 7.76 9.34 0.27
C ILE A 38 6.27 9.71 0.31
N HIS A 39 5.45 8.82 0.88
CA HIS A 39 4.01 9.00 0.94
C HIS A 39 3.44 8.42 2.24
N THR A 40 2.42 9.06 2.79
CA THR A 40 1.70 8.59 3.98
C THR A 40 0.21 8.80 3.78
N MET A 41 -0.59 7.78 4.10
CA MET A 41 -2.04 7.82 3.93
C MET A 41 -2.72 7.08 5.06
N CYS A 42 -3.69 7.73 5.70
CA CYS A 42 -4.49 7.15 6.78
C CYS A 42 -5.97 7.15 6.39
N ASN A 43 -6.67 6.07 6.72
CA ASN A 43 -8.09 5.92 6.45
C ASN A 43 -8.78 5.30 7.67
N THR A 44 -9.96 5.80 7.99
CA THR A 44 -10.87 5.12 8.91
C THR A 44 -11.40 3.84 8.27
N VAL A 45 -11.46 2.77 9.04
CA VAL A 45 -11.98 1.48 8.59
C VAL A 45 -13.14 1.05 9.48
N ALA A 46 -14.18 0.52 8.85
CA ALA A 46 -15.25 -0.13 9.59
C ALA A 46 -14.72 -1.45 10.17
N PRO A 47 -15.02 -1.77 11.45
CA PRO A 47 -14.65 -3.06 12.03
C PRO A 47 -15.26 -4.21 11.21
N SER A 48 -14.42 -5.19 10.84
CA SER A 48 -14.83 -6.38 10.10
C SER A 48 -14.48 -7.64 10.88
N ASN A 49 -15.40 -8.61 10.96
CA ASN A 49 -15.19 -9.86 11.68
C ASN A 49 -14.06 -10.72 11.08
N GLU A 50 -13.80 -10.60 9.78
CA GLU A 50 -12.71 -11.33 9.11
C GLU A 50 -11.38 -10.56 9.17
N CYS A 51 -11.42 -9.30 9.62
CA CYS A 51 -10.30 -8.35 9.67
C CYS A 51 -9.32 -8.47 8.50
N GLN A 52 -9.87 -8.51 7.28
CA GLN A 52 -9.11 -8.54 6.04
C GLN A 52 -9.27 -7.21 5.32
N LEU A 53 -8.18 -6.50 5.11
CA LEU A 53 -8.12 -5.23 4.41
C LEU A 53 -7.24 -5.36 3.18
N VAL A 54 -7.71 -4.86 2.05
CA VAL A 54 -6.93 -4.78 0.81
C VAL A 54 -6.53 -3.32 0.61
N LEU A 55 -5.24 -3.04 0.73
CA LEU A 55 -4.66 -1.71 0.56
C LEU A 55 -4.07 -1.62 -0.84
N ARG A 56 -4.66 -0.75 -1.66
CA ARG A 56 -4.26 -0.55 -3.06
C ARG A 56 -3.29 0.61 -3.18
N HIS A 57 -2.12 0.36 -3.75
CA HIS A 57 -1.08 1.36 -3.97
C HIS A 57 -0.70 1.46 -5.44
N PHE A 58 -0.59 2.69 -5.94
CA PHE A 58 -0.17 3.00 -7.29
C PHE A 58 1.26 3.51 -7.27
N PHE A 59 2.13 2.94 -8.10
CA PHE A 59 3.52 3.36 -8.24
C PHE A 59 3.73 4.02 -9.58
N ASN A 60 4.25 5.25 -9.56
CA ASN A 60 4.59 5.98 -10.79
C ASN A 60 6.01 5.67 -11.27
N ASP A 61 6.87 5.16 -10.38
CA ASP A 61 8.28 4.96 -10.63
C ASP A 61 8.69 3.50 -10.41
N SER A 62 9.64 3.04 -11.22
CA SER A 62 10.38 1.81 -10.95
C SER A 62 11.33 2.03 -9.77
N GLY A 63 11.51 1.03 -8.93
CA GLY A 63 12.41 1.14 -7.80
C GLY A 63 12.09 0.15 -6.68
N ILE A 64 12.86 0.24 -5.61
CA ILE A 64 12.61 -0.51 -4.39
C ILE A 64 11.92 0.40 -3.40
N PHE A 65 10.82 -0.09 -2.82
CA PHE A 65 10.03 0.67 -1.86
C PHE A 65 9.81 -0.18 -0.60
N CYS A 66 9.80 0.50 0.54
CA CYS A 66 9.40 -0.10 1.81
C CYS A 66 8.03 0.44 2.20
N ILE A 67 7.13 -0.45 2.60
CA ILE A 67 5.81 -0.10 3.10
C ILE A 67 5.72 -0.49 4.57
N ASN A 68 5.18 0.41 5.38
CA ASN A 68 4.84 0.15 6.75
C ASN A 68 3.36 0.43 6.95
N VAL A 69 2.63 -0.57 7.42
CA VAL A 69 1.19 -0.49 7.67
C VAL A 69 0.95 -0.59 9.15
N SER A 70 0.28 0.40 9.72
CA SER A 70 -0.18 0.38 11.10
C SER A 70 -1.69 0.33 11.17
N MET A 71 -2.21 -0.51 12.05
CA MET A 71 -3.63 -0.67 12.35
C MET A 71 -3.87 -0.34 13.81
N THR A 72 -4.78 0.60 14.08
CA THR A 72 -5.00 1.11 15.44
C THR A 72 -6.48 1.19 15.79
N ASN A 73 -6.75 1.14 17.09
CA ASN A 73 -8.00 1.53 17.72
C ASN A 73 -7.70 2.19 19.08
N ASP A 74 -8.71 2.41 19.91
CA ASP A 74 -8.58 3.12 21.19
C ASP A 74 -7.66 2.43 22.22
N VAL A 75 -7.31 1.16 22.04
CA VAL A 75 -6.59 0.36 23.05
C VAL A 75 -5.39 -0.40 22.52
N SER A 76 -5.19 -0.47 21.20
CA SER A 76 -4.18 -1.33 20.58
C SER A 76 -3.64 -0.75 19.28
N LEU A 77 -2.37 -1.09 19.01
CA LEU A 77 -1.64 -0.75 17.79
C LEU A 77 -0.93 -2.01 17.30
N ALA A 78 -1.14 -2.34 16.02
CA ALA A 78 -0.42 -3.39 15.32
C ALA A 78 0.32 -2.77 14.12
N VAL A 79 1.52 -3.27 13.82
CA VAL A 79 2.36 -2.77 12.73
C VAL A 79 2.92 -3.95 11.94
N THR A 80 2.89 -3.84 10.62
CA THR A 80 3.51 -4.79 9.69
C THR A 80 4.20 -4.07 8.56
N SER A 81 5.28 -4.63 8.04
CA SER A 81 6.07 -4.00 6.99
C SER A 81 6.38 -4.98 5.86
N ALA A 82 6.48 -4.46 4.64
CA ALA A 82 6.96 -5.20 3.49
C ALA A 82 7.93 -4.35 2.67
N LYS A 83 8.75 -5.01 1.85
CA LYS A 83 9.67 -4.37 0.90
C LYS A 83 9.50 -5.05 -0.45
N TYR A 84 9.31 -4.28 -1.50
CA TYR A 84 9.07 -4.80 -2.84
C TYR A 84 9.85 -3.99 -3.89
N SER A 85 10.13 -4.65 -4.99
CA SER A 85 10.77 -4.07 -6.17
C SER A 85 9.71 -3.90 -7.25
N MET A 86 9.50 -2.67 -7.69
CA MET A 86 8.60 -2.30 -8.78
C MET A 86 9.40 -2.08 -10.05
N THR A 87 8.92 -2.68 -11.13
CA THR A 87 9.34 -2.37 -12.50
C THR A 87 8.13 -1.90 -13.25
N VAL A 88 8.11 -0.60 -13.54
CA VAL A 88 7.09 0.06 -14.34
C VAL A 88 7.44 -0.15 -15.80
N ASP A 89 6.57 -0.84 -16.53
CA ASP A 89 6.73 -1.02 -17.98
C ASP A 89 6.24 0.23 -18.71
N ASP A 90 7.19 1.02 -19.23
CA ASP A 90 6.96 2.17 -20.11
C ASP A 90 6.93 1.74 -21.58
N SER A 91 6.39 0.55 -21.89
CA SER A 91 6.31 0.05 -23.26
C SER A 91 5.44 0.96 -24.12
N LYS A 92 6.10 1.93 -24.75
CA LYS A 92 5.56 2.77 -25.81
C LYS A 92 5.10 1.83 -26.93
N PRO A 93 3.84 1.89 -27.39
CA PRO A 93 3.39 1.03 -28.48
C PRO A 93 4.26 1.33 -29.71
N THR A 94 5.14 0.39 -30.02
CA THR A 94 6.02 0.48 -31.18
C THR A 94 5.18 0.05 -32.37
N PHE A 95 4.57 1.02 -33.05
CA PHE A 95 3.93 0.78 -34.33
C PHE A 95 5.05 0.63 -35.38
N LEU A 96 5.31 -0.61 -35.80
CA LEU A 96 5.97 -0.93 -37.07
C LEU A 96 4.92 -1.04 -38.17
#